data_AF-A0A7Y3ASN4-F1
#
_entry.id   AF-A0A7Y3ASN4-F1
#
_cell.length_a   1.000
_cell.length_b   1.000
_cell.length_c   1.000
_cell.angle_alpha   90.00
_cell.angle_beta   90.00
_cell.angle_gamma   90.00
#
_symmetry.space_group_name_H-M   'P 1'
#
loop_
_entity.id
_entity.type
_entity.pdbx_description
1 polymer ?
#
loop_
_entity_poly.entity_id
_entity_poly.type
_entity_poly.pdbx_seq_one_letter_code
_entity_poly.pdbx_strand_id
1 'polypeptide(L)' 'FEGFDVTPIAETTRNVVPIGSQFDDPECVDGGAEIEGSFNFVCLYTDAYLFRFWTGEDENGEQEYLEIEVPVNQ' A
#
# COMPACT_ATOMS: atom_id res chain seq x y z
N PHE A 1 -9.74 8.33 -2.03
CA PHE A 1 -8.91 7.37 -1.29
C PHE A 1 -9.76 6.81 -0.15
N GLU A 2 -9.92 5.49 -0.09
CA GLU A 2 -10.78 4.82 0.89
C GLU A 2 -9.97 4.08 1.97
N GLY A 3 -8.69 3.82 1.74
CA GLY A 3 -7.79 3.19 2.69
C GLY A 3 -6.76 2.30 2.03
N PHE A 4 -6.16 1.42 2.83
CA PHE A 4 -5.23 0.40 2.37
C PHE A 4 -5.81 -0.98 2.64
N ASP A 5 -5.74 -1.85 1.63
CA ASP A 5 -5.87 -3.29 1.82
C ASP A 5 -4.50 -3.84 2.24
N VAL A 6 -4.41 -4.38 3.46
CA VAL A 6 -3.16 -4.90 4.03
C VAL A 6 -3.31 -6.40 4.26
N THR A 7 -2.63 -7.19 3.46
CA THR A 7 -2.75 -8.66 3.48
C THR A 7 -1.42 -9.34 3.84
N PRO A 8 -1.43 -10.34 4.75
CA PRO A 8 -0.25 -11.12 5.05
C PRO A 8 0.07 -12.09 3.91
N ILE A 9 1.29 -12.01 3.38
CA ILE A 9 1.78 -12.96 2.34
C ILE A 9 2.88 -13.89 2.86
N ALA A 10 3.49 -13.54 4.00
CA ALA A 10 4.41 -14.38 4.76
C ALA A 10 4.29 -14.03 6.26
N GLU A 11 5.14 -14.60 7.11
CA GLU A 11 5.10 -14.36 8.58
C GLU A 11 5.21 -12.86 8.91
N THR A 12 6.26 -12.20 8.42
CA THR A 12 6.51 -10.76 8.63
C THR A 12 6.36 -9.91 7.36
N THR A 13 5.90 -10.49 6.25
CA THR A 13 5.68 -9.73 5.00
C THR A 13 4.21 -9.38 4.82
N ARG A 14 3.95 -8.11 4.49
CA ARG A 14 2.62 -7.55 4.27
C ARG A 14 2.56 -6.91 2.89
N ASN A 15 1.57 -7.28 2.10
CA ASN A 15 1.25 -6.60 0.86
C ASN A 15 0.27 -5.46 1.17
N VAL A 16 0.53 -4.28 0.62
CA VAL A 16 -0.25 -3.06 0.89
C VAL A 16 -0.73 -2.50 -0.44
N VAL A 17 -2.04 -2.45 -0.64
CA VAL A 17 -2.65 -1.94 -1.87
C VAL A 17 -3.54 -0.73 -1.54
N PRO A 18 -3.34 0.44 -2.15
CA PRO A 18 -4.22 1.58 -1.96
C PRO A 18 -5.58 1.33 -2.63
N ILE A 19 -6.67 1.55 -1.89
CA ILE A 19 -8.03 1.48 -2.42
C ILE A 19 -8.46 2.89 -2.84
N GLY A 20 -8.69 3.05 -4.14
CA GLY A 20 -9.27 4.26 -4.73
C GLY A 20 -10.62 3.96 -5.38
N SER A 21 -11.57 4.88 -5.23
CA SER A 21 -12.79 4.90 -6.02
C SER A 21 -12.62 5.92 -7.15
N GLN A 22 -13.00 5.53 -8.36
CA GLN A 22 -13.13 6.43 -9.50
C GLN A 22 -14.61 6.81 -9.64
N PHE A 23 -14.88 8.11 -9.72
CA PHE A 23 -16.21 8.61 -10.05
C PHE A 23 -16.19 9.11 -11.49
N ASP A 24 -17.11 8.61 -12.33
CA ASP A 24 -17.36 9.12 -13.69
C ASP A 24 -18.07 10.48 -13.61
N ASP A 25 -17.35 11.51 -13.18
CA ASP A 25 -17.86 12.88 -13.18
C ASP A 25 -17.17 13.70 -14.29
N PRO A 26 -17.93 14.24 -15.27
CA PRO A 26 -17.37 14.98 -16.40
C PRO A 26 -16.78 16.35 -16.01
N GLU A 27 -16.98 16.81 -14.77
CA GLU A 27 -16.39 18.04 -14.23
C GLU A 27 -15.23 17.76 -13.25
N CYS A 28 -14.69 16.53 -13.24
CA CYS A 28 -13.50 16.21 -12.45
C CYS A 28 -12.29 16.99 -13.00
N VAL A 29 -12.04 18.17 -12.43
CA VAL A 29 -10.87 18.99 -12.72
C VAL A 29 -9.63 18.23 -12.27
N ASP A 30 -8.84 17.80 -13.25
CA ASP A 30 -7.51 17.22 -13.09
C ASP A 30 -6.67 18.05 -12.11
N GLY A 31 -6.56 17.50 -10.91
CA GLY A 31 -5.92 18.11 -9.76
C GLY A 31 -6.05 17.16 -8.60
N GLY A 32 -5.62 15.91 -8.81
CA GLY A 32 -5.64 14.87 -7.78
C GLY A 32 -4.99 15.43 -6.53
N ALA A 33 -5.77 15.59 -5.46
CA ALA A 33 -5.24 16.02 -4.19
C ALA A 33 -4.18 15.01 -3.74
N GLU A 34 -3.02 15.48 -3.27
CA GLU A 34 -2.10 14.63 -2.52
C GLU A 34 -2.83 14.22 -1.23
N ILE A 35 -3.08 12.92 -1.09
CA ILE A 35 -3.78 12.36 0.05
C ILE A 35 -2.79 11.50 0.83
N GLU A 36 -2.64 11.82 2.11
CA GLU A 36 -1.89 11.00 3.05
C GLU A 36 -2.84 10.01 3.73
N GLY A 37 -2.41 8.76 3.84
CA GLY A 37 -3.13 7.70 4.54
C GLY A 37 -2.24 7.05 5.58
N SER A 38 -2.84 6.50 6.63
CA SER A 38 -2.13 5.69 7.61
C SER A 38 -2.98 4.50 8.00
N PHE A 39 -2.34 3.37 8.29
CA PHE A 39 -3.01 2.17 8.79
C PHE A 39 -2.27 1.67 10.03
N ASN A 40 -3.02 1.03 10.92
CA ASN A 40 -2.44 0.34 12.07
C ASN A 40 -2.27 -1.13 11.72
N PHE A 41 -1.21 -1.75 12.21
CA PHE A 41 -1.01 -3.19 12.10
C PHE A 41 -0.62 -3.77 13.46
N VAL A 42 -0.83 -5.07 13.63
CA VAL A 42 -0.46 -5.79 14.86
C VAL A 42 0.87 -6.49 14.64
N CYS A 43 1.87 -6.16 15.47
CA CYS A 43 3.13 -6.88 15.54
C CYS A 43 2.92 -8.21 16.26
N LEU A 44 2.88 -9.30 15.49
CA LEU A 44 2.76 -10.68 16.00
C LEU A 44 4.13 -11.34 16.21
N TYR A 45 5.16 -10.83 15.55
CA TYR A 45 6.52 -11.37 15.56
C TYR A 45 7.53 -10.30 15.95
N THR A 46 8.70 -10.75 16.40
CA THR A 46 9.81 -9.88 16.85
C THR A 46 10.76 -9.47 15.73
N ASP A 47 10.71 -10.16 14.60
CA ASP A 47 11.52 -9.85 13.42
C ASP A 47 11.02 -8.60 12.71
N ALA A 48 11.87 -8.01 11.87
CA ALA A 48 11.50 -6.86 11.06
C ALA A 48 10.37 -7.21 10.07
N TYR A 49 9.45 -6.26 9.89
CA TYR A 49 8.34 -6.40 8.98
C TYR A 49 8.66 -5.78 7.63
N LEU A 50 8.40 -6.53 6.55
CA LEU A 50 8.53 -6.04 5.19
C LEU A 50 7.17 -5.65 4.64
N PHE A 51 6.96 -4.38 4.36
CA PHE A 51 5.77 -3.86 3.70
C PHE A 51 6.05 -3.65 2.22
N ARG A 52 5.26 -4.29 1.37
CA ARG A 52 5.33 -4.17 -0.09
C ARG A 52 4.14 -3.34 -0.53
N PHE A 53 4.36 -2.07 -0.85
CA PHE A 53 3.35 -1.15 -1.34
C PHE A 53 3.22 -1.29 -2.84
N TRP A 54 2.09 -1.75 -3.34
CA TRP A 54 1.86 -1.85 -4.77
C TRP A 54 1.83 -0.45 -5.41
N THR A 55 2.69 -0.23 -6.41
CA THR A 55 2.83 1.08 -7.09
C THR A 55 2.28 1.07 -8.50
N GLY A 56 1.97 -0.10 -9.06
CA GLY A 56 1.45 -0.23 -10.41
C GLY A 56 1.87 -1.52 -11.08
N GLU A 57 1.67 -1.54 -12.38
CA GLU A 57 2.12 -2.58 -13.28
C GLU A 57 3.02 -1.92 -14.34
N ASP A 58 4.14 -2.55 -14.66
CA ASP A 58 5.07 -2.06 -15.68
C ASP A 58 4.54 -2.31 -17.11
N GLU A 59 5.29 -1.87 -18.13
CA GLU A 59 4.91 -2.06 -19.54
C GLU A 59 4.84 -3.54 -19.97
N ASN A 60 5.36 -4.48 -19.18
CA ASN A 60 5.37 -5.91 -19.45
C ASN A 60 4.27 -6.67 -18.70
N GLY A 61 3.47 -6.00 -17.87
CA GLY A 61 2.48 -6.65 -17.02
C GLY A 61 3.04 -7.15 -15.68
N GLU A 62 4.25 -6.74 -15.30
CA GLU A 62 4.87 -7.12 -14.03
C GLU A 62 4.45 -6.15 -12.92
N GLN A 63 4.01 -6.69 -11.78
CA GLN A 63 3.58 -5.86 -10.65
C GLN A 63 4.79 -5.22 -9.97
N GLU A 64 4.76 -3.90 -9.86
CA GLU A 64 5.79 -3.13 -9.17
C GLU A 64 5.38 -2.84 -7.72
N TYR A 65 6.37 -2.90 -6.83
CA TYR A 65 6.17 -2.65 -5.41
C TYR A 65 7.29 -1.79 -4.84
N LEU A 66 6.92 -0.86 -3.97
CA LEU A 66 7.85 -0.17 -3.07
C LEU A 66 7.97 -0.97 -1.78
N GLU A 67 9.19 -1.40 -1.45
CA GLU A 67 9.45 -2.23 -0.28
C GLU A 67 10.02 -1.40 0.87
N ILE A 68 9.38 -1.47 2.04
CA ILE A 68 9.76 -0.75 3.24
C ILE A 68 9.91 -1.75 4.38
N GLU A 69 11.12 -1.82 4.96
CA GLU A 69 11.41 -2.65 6.13
C GLU A 69 11.26 -1.83 7.42
N VAL A 70 10.48 -2.34 8.36
CA VAL A 70 10.18 -1.69 9.64
C VAL A 70 10.66 -2.59 10.79
N PRO A 71 11.69 -2.18 11.56
CA PRO A 71 12.16 -2.94 12.71
C PRO A 71 11.19 -2.84 13.90
N VAL A 72 10.97 -3.95 14.60
CA VAL A 72 10.04 -4.03 15.76
C VAL A 72 10.74 -3.74 17.09
N ASN A 73 12.02 -4.11 17.22
CA ASN A 73 12.83 -3.89 18.41
C ASN A 73 13.96 -2.90 18.06
N GLN A 74 13.80 -1.62 18.42
CA GLN A 74 14.80 -0.57 18.21
C GLN A 74 15.22 0.06 19.53
#